data_AF-A0A2T0Q4W9-F1
#
_entry.id   AF-A0A2T0Q4W9-F1
#
_cell.length_a   1.000
_cell.length_b   1.000
_cell.length_c   1.000
_cell.angle_alpha   90.00
_cell.angle_beta   90.00
_cell.angle_gamma   90.00
#
_symmetry.space_group_name_H-M   'P 1'
#
loop_
_entity.id
_entity.type
_entity.pdbx_description
1 polymer ?
#
loop_
_entity_poly.entity_id
_entity_poly.type
_entity_poly.pdbx_seq_one_letter_code
_entity_poly.pdbx_strand_id
1 'polypeptide(L)'
;METEAGAASRPTPEEAARVLDQIGRDRDAVRRLPAPAWYFPAVAAMVAAAHLSQLLPSPVGALVALAVVAAAVLAVRRHADALGVVGWSVPPRIWLPMGALIATAPAAAVLDQVYGQRWAWIAAAALGAGAVLAWGALHRRAVERGA
;
A
#
# COMPACT_ATOMS: atom_id res chain seq x y z
N MET A 1 -37.90 29.51 31.06
CA MET A 1 -36.78 28.98 31.86
C MET A 1 -36.14 27.89 31.03
N GLU A 2 -35.27 28.28 30.11
CA GLU A 2 -33.83 28.57 30.31
C GLU A 2 -33.02 27.37 29.82
N THR A 3 -32.59 27.51 28.57
CA THR A 3 -31.52 26.78 27.91
C THR A 3 -30.24 26.86 28.72
N GLU A 4 -30.01 25.91 29.63
CA GLU A 4 -28.65 25.59 30.09
C GLU A 4 -27.97 24.77 28.98
N ALA A 5 -27.63 25.47 27.91
CA ALA A 5 -26.53 25.07 27.05
C ALA A 5 -25.28 25.06 27.94
N GLY A 6 -24.95 23.88 28.48
CA GLY A 6 -23.75 23.64 29.25
C GLY A 6 -22.57 24.27 28.53
N ALA A 7 -22.07 25.36 29.10
CA ALA A 7 -20.88 26.02 28.63
C ALA A 7 -19.79 24.96 28.56
N ALA A 8 -19.32 24.64 27.36
CA ALA A 8 -18.19 23.76 27.16
C ALA A 8 -17.00 24.37 27.88
N SER A 9 -16.78 23.98 29.14
CA SER A 9 -15.62 24.37 29.91
C SER A 9 -14.41 23.97 29.09
N ARG A 10 -13.57 24.95 28.74
CA ARG A 10 -12.32 24.67 28.04
C ARG A 10 -11.53 23.66 28.87
N PRO A 11 -11.08 22.55 28.28
CA PRO A 11 -10.32 21.55 29.01
C PRO A 11 -9.09 22.20 29.64
N THR A 12 -8.79 21.79 30.86
CA THR A 12 -7.57 22.23 31.54
C THR A 12 -6.34 21.73 30.77
N PRO A 13 -5.18 22.39 30.87
CA PRO A 13 -3.96 21.93 30.20
C PRO A 13 -3.58 20.49 30.51
N GLU A 14 -3.85 20.02 31.74
CA GLU A 14 -3.60 18.65 32.17
C GLU A 14 -4.59 17.62 31.57
N GLU A 15 -5.86 18.01 31.39
CA GLU A 15 -6.85 17.19 30.67
C GLU A 15 -6.50 17.10 29.18
N ALA A 16 -6.10 18.23 28.58
CA ALA A 16 -5.63 18.25 27.19
C ALA A 16 -4.40 17.37 26.99
N ALA A 17 -3.41 17.45 27.89
CA ALA A 17 -2.21 16.60 27.83
C ALA A 17 -2.55 15.11 27.95
N ARG A 18 -3.45 14.73 28.88
CA ARG A 18 -3.90 13.34 29.04
C ARG A 18 -4.66 12.81 27.83
N VAL A 19 -5.54 13.61 27.24
CA VAL A 19 -6.27 13.23 26.03
C VAL A 19 -5.33 13.09 24.85
N LEU A 20 -4.35 13.98 24.69
CA LEU A 20 -3.34 13.87 23.63
C LEU A 20 -2.46 12.63 23.80
N ASP A 21 -2.04 12.32 25.03
CA ASP A 21 -1.28 11.10 25.33
C ASP A 21 -2.10 9.83 25.04
N GLN A 22 -3.38 9.83 25.40
CA GLN A 22 -4.29 8.73 25.11
C GLN A 22 -4.52 8.56 23.60
N ILE A 23 -4.75 9.65 22.86
CA ILE A 23 -4.84 9.63 21.40
C ILE A 23 -3.53 9.12 20.78
N GLY A 24 -2.37 9.49 21.34
CA GLY A 24 -1.06 9.00 20.92
C GLY A 24 -0.95 7.48 21.07
N ARG A 25 -1.31 6.97 22.25
CA ARG A 25 -1.31 5.52 22.56
C ARG A 25 -2.29 4.74 21.69
N ASP A 26 -3.50 5.26 21.48
CA ASP A 26 -4.51 4.61 20.64
C ASP A 26 -4.09 4.61 19.17
N ARG A 27 -3.50 5.70 18.68
CA ARG A 27 -2.96 5.79 17.33
C ARG A 27 -1.80 4.82 17.11
N ASP A 28 -0.94 4.65 18.11
CA ASP A 28 0.15 3.67 18.07
C ASP A 28 -0.34 2.23 18.14
N ALA A 29 -1.43 1.96 18.86
CA ALA A 29 -2.06 0.64 18.90
C ALA A 29 -2.65 0.26 17.54
N VAL A 30 -3.35 1.17 16.86
CA VAL A 30 -3.93 0.94 15.53
C VAL A 30 -2.84 0.83 14.45
N ARG A 31 -1.74 1.58 14.58
CA ARG A 31 -0.59 1.50 13.65
C ARG A 31 0.11 0.14 13.63
N ARG A 32 -0.05 -0.68 14.68
CA ARG A 32 0.60 -2.00 14.79
C ARG A 32 -0.26 -3.15 14.30
N LEU A 33 -1.46 -2.89 13.76
CA LEU A 33 -2.28 -3.95 13.21
C LEU A 33 -1.54 -4.64 12.05
N PRO A 34 -1.24 -5.95 12.16
CA PRO A 34 -0.57 -6.67 11.10
C PRO A 34 -1.45 -6.66 9.85
N ALA A 35 -0.82 -6.42 8.70
CA ALA A 35 -1.51 -6.56 7.42
C ALA A 35 -2.08 -7.99 7.30
N PRO A 36 -3.31 -8.16 6.79
CA PRO A 36 -3.90 -9.48 6.60
C PRO A 36 -2.98 -10.39 5.78
N ALA A 37 -2.96 -11.69 6.10
CA ALA A 37 -2.04 -12.64 5.46
C ALA A 37 -2.19 -12.71 3.92
N TRP A 38 -3.36 -12.35 3.39
CA TRP A 38 -3.67 -12.31 1.96
C TRP A 38 -3.18 -11.03 1.27
N TYR A 39 -2.86 -9.96 1.99
CA TYR A 39 -2.56 -8.65 1.42
C TYR A 39 -1.35 -8.68 0.49
N PHE A 40 -0.19 -9.12 0.98
CA PHE A 40 1.03 -9.17 0.18
C PHE A 40 0.95 -10.17 -0.99
N PRO A 41 0.39 -11.39 -0.82
CA PRO A 41 0.10 -12.27 -1.95
C PRO A 41 -0.80 -11.64 -3.02
N ALA A 42 -1.87 -10.95 -2.62
CA ALA A 42 -2.76 -10.28 -3.56
C ALA A 42 -2.04 -9.16 -4.33
N VAL A 43 -1.26 -8.33 -3.64
CA VAL A 43 -0.46 -7.27 -4.28
C VAL A 43 0.60 -7.87 -5.21
N ALA A 44 1.25 -8.97 -4.83
CA ALA A 44 2.25 -9.64 -5.68
C ALA A 44 1.62 -10.20 -6.97
N ALA A 45 0.46 -10.85 -6.85
CA ALA A 45 -0.30 -11.35 -7.99
C ALA A 45 -0.74 -10.22 -8.93
N MET A 46 -1.18 -9.11 -8.36
CA MET A 46 -1.58 -7.90 -9.09
C MET A 46 -0.40 -7.27 -9.85
N VAL A 47 0.77 -7.16 -9.22
CA VAL A 47 2.01 -6.66 -9.86
C VAL A 47 2.43 -7.60 -11.00
N ALA A 48 2.39 -8.91 -10.79
CA ALA A 48 2.70 -9.87 -11.84
C ALA A 48 1.72 -9.75 -13.01
N ALA A 49 0.41 -9.66 -12.73
CA ALA A 49 -0.62 -9.53 -13.74
C ALA A 49 -0.45 -8.26 -14.59
N ALA A 50 -0.06 -7.13 -13.98
CA ALA A 50 0.20 -5.88 -14.70
C ALA A 50 1.38 -5.96 -15.69
N HIS A 51 2.42 -6.74 -15.35
CA HIS A 51 3.55 -6.97 -16.26
C HIS A 51 3.19 -7.98 -17.34
N LEU A 52 2.56 -9.09 -16.97
CA LEU A 52 2.19 -10.15 -17.90
C LEU A 52 1.12 -9.71 -18.90
N SER A 53 0.28 -8.72 -18.55
CA SER A 53 -0.72 -8.18 -19.49
C SER A 53 -0.09 -7.52 -20.71
N GLN A 54 1.18 -7.10 -20.65
CA GLN A 54 1.91 -6.55 -21.80
C GLN A 54 2.24 -7.61 -22.86
N LEU A 55 2.14 -8.90 -22.52
CA LEU A 55 2.30 -9.99 -23.48
C LEU A 55 1.03 -10.26 -24.28
N LEU A 56 -0.11 -9.72 -23.85
CA LEU A 56 -1.39 -9.87 -24.53
C LEU A 56 -1.51 -8.96 -25.75
N PRO A 57 -2.35 -9.31 -26.73
CA PRO A 57 -2.69 -8.43 -27.84
C PRO A 57 -3.27 -7.09 -27.36
N SER A 58 -2.92 -6.01 -28.06
CA SER A 58 -3.10 -4.60 -27.68
C SER A 58 -4.45 -4.21 -27.03
N PRO A 59 -5.65 -4.55 -27.56
CA PRO A 59 -6.87 -4.12 -26.88
C PRO A 59 -7.11 -4.90 -25.58
N VAL A 60 -6.76 -6.19 -25.55
CA VAL A 60 -6.99 -7.06 -24.38
C VAL A 60 -5.97 -6.73 -23.28
N GLY A 61 -4.70 -6.55 -23.63
CA GLY A 61 -3.65 -6.22 -22.67
C GLY A 61 -3.88 -4.87 -21.97
N ALA A 62 -4.31 -3.85 -22.73
CA ALA A 62 -4.65 -2.54 -22.17
C ALA A 62 -5.84 -2.61 -21.20
N LEU A 63 -6.91 -3.33 -21.57
CA LEU A 63 -8.08 -3.52 -20.71
C LEU A 63 -7.74 -4.29 -19.43
N VAL A 64 -6.94 -5.34 -19.53
CA VAL A 64 -6.48 -6.12 -18.37
C VAL A 64 -5.60 -5.25 -17.46
N ALA A 65 -4.64 -4.50 -18.02
CA ALA A 65 -3.80 -3.60 -17.23
C ALA A 65 -4.63 -2.54 -16.49
N LEU A 66 -5.59 -1.91 -17.19
CA LEU A 66 -6.49 -0.93 -16.59
C LEU A 66 -7.34 -1.54 -15.48
N ALA A 67 -7.89 -2.74 -15.69
CA ALA A 67 -8.70 -3.44 -14.70
C ALA A 67 -7.87 -3.79 -13.45
N VAL A 68 -6.62 -4.23 -13.63
CA VAL A 68 -5.69 -4.54 -12.53
C VAL A 68 -5.37 -3.28 -11.72
N VAL A 69 -5.06 -2.16 -12.38
CA VAL A 69 -4.78 -0.88 -11.70
C VAL A 69 -6.03 -0.35 -10.98
N ALA A 70 -7.20 -0.41 -11.61
CA ALA A 70 -8.45 0.03 -11.00
C ALA A 70 -8.81 -0.82 -9.76
N ALA A 71 -8.65 -2.14 -9.85
CA ALA A 71 -8.83 -3.04 -8.71
C ALA A 71 -7.84 -2.73 -7.57
N ALA A 72 -6.57 -2.42 -7.90
CA ALA A 72 -5.56 -2.00 -6.93
C ALA A 72 -5.99 -0.75 -6.15
N VAL A 73 -6.34 0.30 -6.89
CA VAL A 73 -6.74 1.59 -6.30
C VAL A 73 -8.00 1.41 -5.46
N LEU A 74 -8.97 0.63 -5.94
CA LEU A 74 -10.21 0.37 -5.19
C LEU A 74 -9.94 -0.43 -3.91
N ALA A 75 -9.10 -1.47 -3.96
CA ALA A 75 -8.74 -2.26 -2.80
C ALA A 75 -8.00 -1.42 -1.75
N VAL A 76 -7.04 -0.59 -2.17
CA VAL A 76 -6.30 0.32 -1.29
C VAL A 76 -7.25 1.34 -0.66
N ARG A 77 -8.13 1.98 -1.45
CA ARG A 77 -9.10 2.96 -0.93
C ARG A 77 -10.08 2.31 0.05
N ARG A 78 -10.68 1.18 -0.31
CA ARG A 78 -11.58 0.42 0.58
C ARG A 78 -10.91 0.03 1.89
N HIS A 79 -9.65 -0.38 1.85
CA HIS A 79 -8.90 -0.72 3.05
C HIS A 79 -8.56 0.51 3.90
N ALA A 80 -8.17 1.62 3.27
CA ALA A 80 -7.91 2.88 3.96
C ALA A 80 -9.18 3.45 4.62
N ASP A 81 -10.31 3.40 3.91
CA ASP A 81 -11.63 3.82 4.42
C ASP A 81 -12.06 2.93 5.60
N ALA A 82 -11.87 1.60 5.50
CA ALA A 82 -12.19 0.66 6.58
C ALA A 82 -11.34 0.86 7.84
N LEU A 83 -10.11 1.36 7.69
CA LEU A 83 -9.22 1.66 8.82
C LEU A 83 -9.37 3.10 9.34
N GLY A 84 -10.20 3.94 8.72
CA GLY A 84 -10.35 5.35 9.07
C GLY A 84 -9.07 6.18 8.88
N VAL A 85 -8.09 5.67 8.13
CA VAL A 85 -6.76 6.29 7.97
C VAL A 85 -6.82 7.28 6.81
N VAL A 86 -7.25 8.51 7.11
CA VAL A 86 -7.14 9.66 6.21
C VAL A 86 -5.72 10.22 6.30
N GLY A 87 -4.75 9.57 5.65
CA GLY A 87 -3.38 10.07 5.60
C GLY A 87 -2.33 8.97 5.54
N TRP A 88 -2.00 8.55 4.34
CA TRP A 88 -0.83 7.71 4.09
C TRP A 88 0.44 8.56 4.17
N SER A 89 1.02 8.67 5.36
CA SER A 89 2.42 9.06 5.48
C SER A 89 3.27 7.83 5.16
N VAL A 90 3.59 7.61 3.89
CA VAL A 90 4.53 6.55 3.48
C VAL A 90 5.91 6.94 4.03
N PRO A 91 6.49 6.15 4.96
CA PRO A 91 7.79 6.48 5.54
C PRO A 91 8.84 6.64 4.43
N PRO A 92 9.77 7.61 4.53
CA PRO A 92 10.83 7.86 3.55
C PRO A 92 11.58 6.59 3.12
N ARG A 93 11.82 5.67 4.06
CA ARG A 93 12.46 4.36 3.83
C ARG A 93 11.73 3.43 2.83
N ILE A 94 10.44 3.67 2.56
CA ILE A 94 9.64 2.87 1.62
C ILE A 94 9.73 3.42 0.19
N TRP A 95 10.12 4.68 0.01
CA TRP A 95 10.19 5.30 -1.31
C TRP A 95 11.23 4.67 -2.22
N LEU A 96 12.39 4.30 -1.67
CA LEU A 96 13.45 3.64 -2.44
C LEU A 96 13.02 2.26 -3.00
N PRO A 97 12.53 1.30 -2.19
CA PRO A 97 12.07 0.01 -2.71
C PRO A 97 10.82 0.16 -3.60
N MET A 98 9.95 1.13 -3.33
CA MET A 98 8.80 1.42 -4.19
C MET A 98 9.22 1.99 -5.54
N GLY A 99 10.21 2.89 -5.55
CA GLY A 99 10.81 3.42 -6.77
C GLY A 99 11.49 2.33 -7.60
N ALA A 100 12.22 1.42 -6.95
CA ALA A 100 12.83 0.26 -7.61
C ALA A 100 11.76 -0.66 -8.25
N LEU A 101 10.64 -0.89 -7.55
CA LEU A 101 9.51 -1.66 -8.08
C LEU A 101 8.89 -0.95 -9.30
N ILE A 102 8.65 0.35 -9.21
CA ILE A 102 8.08 1.16 -10.31
C ILE A 102 9.03 1.17 -11.51
N ALA A 103 10.35 1.19 -11.30
CA ALA A 103 11.35 1.21 -12.35
C ALA A 103 11.43 -0.09 -13.17
N THR A 104 10.89 -1.21 -12.68
CA THR A 104 10.89 -2.48 -13.43
C THR A 104 10.08 -2.42 -14.72
N ALA A 105 8.95 -1.70 -14.71
CA ALA A 105 8.08 -1.55 -15.87
C ALA A 105 8.73 -0.76 -17.03
N PRO A 106 9.28 0.45 -16.85
CA PRO A 106 9.96 1.15 -17.93
C PRO A 106 11.23 0.41 -18.40
N ALA A 107 11.95 -0.29 -17.51
CA ALA A 107 13.09 -1.11 -17.91
C ALA A 107 12.67 -2.26 -18.84
N ALA A 108 11.61 -2.98 -18.50
CA ALA A 108 11.06 -4.03 -19.36
C ALA A 108 10.52 -3.48 -20.67
N ALA A 109 9.86 -2.32 -20.66
CA ALA A 109 9.38 -1.65 -21.86
C ALA A 109 10.51 -1.28 -22.82
N VAL A 110 11.63 -0.76 -22.30
CA VAL A 110 12.82 -0.46 -23.13
C VAL A 110 13.38 -1.74 -23.74
N LEU A 111 13.52 -2.82 -22.96
CA LEU A 111 14.01 -4.11 -23.45
C LEU A 111 13.12 -4.70 -24.56
N ASP A 112 11.81 -4.57 -24.41
CA ASP A 112 10.85 -5.05 -25.40
C ASP A 112 10.84 -4.18 -26.67
N GLN A 113 10.66 -2.87 -26.53
CA GLN A 113 10.47 -1.96 -27.66
C GLN A 113 11.76 -1.71 -28.45
N VAL A 114 12.92 -1.67 -27.77
CA VAL A 114 14.20 -1.36 -28.42
C VAL A 114 14.91 -2.63 -28.89
N TYR A 115 14.81 -3.73 -28.12
CA TYR A 115 15.59 -4.95 -28.37
C TYR A 115 14.71 -6.18 -28.72
N GLY A 116 13.39 -6.04 -28.76
CA GLY A 116 12.45 -7.14 -29.05
C GLY A 116 12.38 -8.21 -27.96
N GLN A 117 12.90 -7.93 -26.76
CA GLN A 117 13.07 -8.93 -25.69
C GLN A 117 11.80 -9.07 -24.84
N ARG A 118 10.75 -9.67 -25.42
CA ARG A 118 9.45 -9.85 -24.75
C ARG A 118 9.53 -10.62 -23.41
N TRP A 119 10.53 -11.47 -23.22
CA TRP A 119 10.75 -12.19 -21.96
C TRP A 119 11.06 -11.25 -20.79
N ALA A 120 11.49 -10.01 -21.06
CA ALA A 120 11.74 -9.00 -20.03
C ALA A 120 10.51 -8.71 -19.17
N TRP A 121 9.29 -8.80 -19.74
CA TRP A 121 8.05 -8.67 -18.99
C TRP A 121 7.84 -9.80 -17.98
N ILE A 122 8.25 -11.03 -18.33
CA ILE A 122 8.18 -12.18 -17.42
C ILE A 122 9.19 -12.00 -16.28
N ALA A 123 10.40 -11.56 -16.60
CA ALA A 123 11.43 -11.28 -15.59
C ALA A 123 10.99 -10.15 -14.63
N ALA A 124 10.42 -9.07 -15.16
CA ALA A 124 9.88 -7.97 -14.35
C ALA A 124 8.71 -8.43 -13.47
N ALA A 125 7.82 -9.28 -13.99
CA ALA A 125 6.73 -9.88 -13.20
C ALA A 125 7.28 -10.69 -12.01
N ALA A 126 8.28 -11.54 -12.25
CA ALA A 126 8.89 -12.37 -11.22
C ALA A 126 9.64 -11.54 -10.16
N LEU A 127 10.43 -10.56 -10.60
CA LEU A 127 11.16 -9.65 -9.72
C LEU A 127 10.20 -8.81 -8.87
N GLY A 128 9.18 -8.23 -9.50
CA GLY A 128 8.21 -7.39 -8.82
C GLY A 128 7.38 -8.17 -7.80
N ALA A 129 6.81 -9.31 -8.19
CA ALA A 129 6.06 -10.17 -7.28
C ALA A 129 6.94 -10.71 -6.14
N GLY A 130 8.16 -11.17 -6.47
CA GLY A 130 9.13 -11.65 -5.49
C GLY A 130 9.51 -10.59 -4.47
N ALA A 131 9.77 -9.35 -4.92
CA ALA A 131 10.08 -8.23 -4.04
C ALA A 131 8.91 -7.90 -3.09
N VAL A 132 7.66 -7.91 -3.58
CA VAL A 132 6.47 -7.69 -2.75
C VAL A 132 6.33 -8.80 -1.69
N LEU A 133 6.51 -10.06 -2.07
CA LEU A 133 6.43 -11.19 -1.13
C LEU A 133 7.55 -11.13 -0.08
N ALA A 134 8.78 -10.84 -0.50
CA ALA A 134 9.92 -10.69 0.40
C ALA A 134 9.69 -9.54 1.39
N TRP A 135 9.21 -8.39 0.90
CA TRP A 135 8.82 -7.27 1.75
C TRP A 135 7.72 -7.66 2.74
N GLY A 136 6.69 -8.36 2.29
CA GLY A 136 5.61 -8.85 3.14
C GLY A 136 6.07 -9.82 4.22
N ALA A 137 7.06 -10.67 3.93
CA ALA A 137 7.67 -11.58 4.90
C ALA A 137 8.52 -10.80 5.93
N LEU A 138 9.33 -9.83 5.49
CA LEU A 138 10.11 -8.97 6.37
C LEU A 138 9.20 -8.11 7.27
N HIS A 139 8.10 -7.59 6.72
CA HIS A 139 7.14 -6.79 7.45
C HIS A 139 6.45 -7.61 8.55
N ARG A 140 5.98 -8.82 8.23
CA ARG A 140 5.41 -9.74 9.24
C ARG A 140 6.40 -10.05 10.36
N ARG A 141 7.64 -10.41 10.02
CA ARG A 141 8.72 -10.66 11.00
C ARG A 141 9.08 -9.44 11.84
N ALA A 142 8.87 -8.22 11.33
CA ALA A 142 9.14 -6.99 12.08
C ALA A 142 7.99 -6.68 13.05
N VAL A 143 6.74 -6.93 12.66
CA VAL A 143 5.58 -6.81 13.54
C VAL A 143 5.63 -7.87 14.65
N GLU A 144 5.95 -9.12 14.32
CA GLU A 144 6.10 -10.22 15.29
C GLU A 144 7.24 -10.00 16.31
N ARG A 145 8.29 -9.26 15.95
CA ARG A 145 9.42 -8.95 16.85
C ARG A 145 9.23 -7.69 17.69
N GLY A 146 8.25 -6.85 17.34
CA GLY A 146 7.92 -5.61 18.05
C GLY A 146 6.63 -5.66 18.88
N ALA A 147 5.97 -6.83 18.89
CA ALA A 147 4.86 -7.20 19.77
C ALA A 147 5.40 -8.04 20.93
#